data_AF-A0A7W4LML4-F1
#
_entry.id   AF-A0A7W4LML4-F1
#
_cell.length_a   1.000
_cell.length_b   1.000
_cell.length_c   1.000
_cell.angle_alpha   90.00
_cell.angle_beta   90.00
_cell.angle_gamma   90.00
#
_symmetry.space_group_name_H-M   'P 1'
#
loop_
_entity.id
_entity.type
_entity.pdbx_description
1 polymer ?
#
loop_
_entity_poly.entity_id
_entity_poly.type
_entity_poly.pdbx_seq_one_letter_code
_entity_poly.pdbx_strand_id
1 'polypeptide(L)'
;MATPFSHPEFQHHPFEDAPLNRDLYLMGEQWMPEYEAAVVGMLKGKAFQTVGYISYASIRRVNPNSLEISWYPNLNDRFHEVSILLPREAFVICVGCPNYDERPHIFVKDSWLSSLHLRPYSAFALIDAIGVRTALRDGSLNSESLMRLRSRIDDIASSATSVSFVSFADSLLLKSNWFVGQYDSNISYSYEPEALIRLFPSIADAFQRELGMEVYAAITQGVNEYNDSSPHHISPSGNHISLNSLGLPFAQLLSIDDAARTAIRAGRHEPKELYIDKKLFHSLHFQHDFDKIAQPKAPYSAPMFSDLDEYYYLDCDTLLSNLQPQK
;
A
#
# COMPACT_ATOMS: atom_id res chain seq x y z
N MET A 1 12.73 -5.74 -39.59
CA MET A 1 13.23 -6.12 -38.26
C MET A 1 12.75 -7.54 -37.99
N ALA A 2 13.56 -8.41 -37.41
CA ALA A 2 13.10 -9.74 -37.02
C ALA A 2 12.04 -9.61 -35.92
N THR A 3 11.00 -10.45 -35.96
CA THR A 3 9.99 -10.51 -34.90
C THR A 3 10.67 -11.04 -33.64
N PRO A 4 10.67 -10.30 -32.51
CA PRO A 4 11.25 -10.78 -31.28
C PRO A 4 10.51 -12.04 -30.79
N PHE A 5 11.23 -12.90 -30.08
CA PHE A 5 10.71 -14.16 -29.53
C PHE A 5 10.15 -15.11 -30.59
N SER A 6 10.85 -15.25 -31.72
CA SER A 6 10.40 -16.08 -32.86
C SER A 6 10.67 -17.58 -32.70
N HIS A 7 11.42 -17.98 -31.66
CA HIS A 7 11.69 -19.39 -31.39
C HIS A 7 10.39 -20.16 -31.02
N PRO A 8 10.13 -21.37 -31.55
CA PRO A 8 8.87 -22.09 -31.34
C PRO A 8 8.52 -22.42 -29.88
N GLU A 9 9.53 -22.48 -29.01
CA GLU A 9 9.34 -22.73 -27.56
C GLU A 9 8.81 -21.50 -26.80
N PHE A 10 8.84 -20.30 -27.40
CA PHE A 10 8.20 -19.13 -26.79
C PHE A 10 6.70 -19.18 -27.01
N GLN A 11 5.97 -19.22 -25.90
CA GLN A 11 4.54 -19.01 -25.89
C GLN A 11 4.25 -17.51 -25.78
N HIS A 12 3.55 -16.97 -26.77
CA HIS A 12 3.10 -15.58 -26.76
C HIS A 12 1.72 -15.48 -26.11
N HIS A 13 1.58 -14.54 -25.19
CA HIS A 13 0.31 -14.18 -24.56
C HIS A 13 -0.09 -12.79 -25.05
N PRO A 14 -1.19 -12.66 -25.82
CA PRO A 14 -1.76 -11.34 -26.10
C PRO A 14 -2.22 -10.69 -24.80
N PHE A 15 -2.42 -9.38 -24.83
CA PHE A 15 -2.82 -8.61 -23.66
C PHE A 15 -4.10 -9.17 -23.00
N GLU A 16 -5.08 -9.57 -23.82
CA GLU A 16 -6.37 -10.09 -23.39
C GLU A 16 -6.28 -11.45 -22.69
N ASP A 17 -5.30 -12.26 -23.10
CA ASP A 17 -5.06 -13.62 -22.59
C ASP A 17 -3.82 -13.68 -21.70
N ALA A 18 -3.44 -12.55 -21.11
CA ALA A 18 -2.32 -12.48 -20.20
C ALA A 18 -2.57 -13.41 -18.99
N PRO A 19 -1.59 -14.22 -18.55
CA PRO A 19 -1.84 -15.27 -17.56
C PRO A 19 -2.30 -14.74 -16.20
N LEU A 20 -3.51 -15.12 -15.79
CA LEU A 20 -4.10 -14.72 -14.50
C LEU A 20 -3.63 -15.59 -13.34
N ASN A 21 -3.59 -14.99 -12.15
CA ASN A 21 -3.41 -15.64 -10.84
C ASN A 21 -2.22 -16.59 -10.75
N ARG A 22 -1.11 -16.21 -11.37
CA ARG A 22 0.17 -16.90 -11.28
C ARG A 22 1.31 -15.90 -11.18
N ASP A 23 2.41 -16.37 -10.61
CA ASP A 23 3.65 -15.60 -10.55
C ASP A 23 4.17 -15.31 -11.95
N LEU A 24 4.60 -14.07 -12.15
CA LEU A 24 5.23 -13.59 -13.37
C LEU A 24 6.26 -12.50 -13.03
N TYR A 25 7.03 -12.13 -14.03
CA TYR A 25 8.01 -11.05 -13.92
C TYR A 25 7.66 -9.89 -14.84
N LEU A 26 7.73 -8.67 -14.32
CA LEU A 26 7.75 -7.45 -15.14
C LEU A 26 9.20 -7.13 -15.48
N MET A 27 9.46 -6.77 -16.73
CA MET A 27 10.79 -6.44 -17.22
C MET A 27 10.73 -5.29 -18.23
N GLY A 28 11.76 -4.44 -18.24
CA GLY A 28 11.87 -3.35 -19.22
C GLY A 28 12.14 -3.86 -20.63
N GLU A 29 11.53 -3.23 -21.64
CA GLU A 29 11.67 -3.61 -23.05
C GLU A 29 13.11 -3.56 -23.57
N GLN A 30 13.96 -2.71 -22.98
CA GLN A 30 15.39 -2.66 -23.31
C GLN A 30 16.11 -4.00 -23.16
N TRP A 31 15.61 -4.90 -22.29
CA TRP A 31 16.23 -6.20 -22.01
C TRP A 31 15.73 -7.34 -22.91
N MET A 32 14.76 -7.09 -23.79
CA MET A 32 14.19 -8.11 -24.67
C MET A 32 15.26 -8.85 -25.50
N PRO A 33 16.23 -8.19 -26.15
CA PRO A 33 17.22 -8.88 -26.98
C PRO A 33 18.12 -9.82 -26.18
N GLU A 34 18.61 -9.38 -25.02
CA GLU A 34 19.47 -10.16 -24.14
C GLU A 34 18.69 -11.32 -23.51
N TYR A 35 17.45 -11.11 -23.11
CA TYR A 35 16.59 -12.15 -22.56
C TYR A 35 16.29 -13.23 -23.60
N GLU A 36 15.91 -12.83 -24.83
CA GLU A 36 15.71 -13.79 -25.93
C GLU A 36 16.97 -14.61 -26.19
N ALA A 37 18.13 -13.95 -26.25
CA ALA A 37 19.41 -14.61 -26.47
C ALA A 37 19.78 -15.59 -25.33
N ALA A 38 19.50 -15.24 -24.08
CA ALA A 38 19.75 -16.08 -22.91
C ALA A 38 18.87 -17.34 -22.92
N VAL A 39 17.56 -17.18 -23.14
CA VAL A 39 16.62 -18.32 -23.21
C VAL A 39 16.94 -19.21 -24.40
N VAL A 40 17.13 -18.66 -25.61
CA VAL A 40 17.52 -19.45 -26.80
C VAL A 40 18.88 -20.13 -26.61
N GLY A 41 19.81 -19.49 -25.90
CA GLY A 41 21.07 -20.09 -25.50
C GLY A 41 20.87 -21.32 -24.62
N MET A 42 20.02 -21.20 -23.60
CA MET A 42 19.64 -22.29 -22.70
C MET A 42 18.96 -23.44 -23.45
N LEU A 43 18.04 -23.16 -24.37
CA LEU A 43 17.39 -24.15 -25.23
C LEU A 43 18.39 -24.93 -26.10
N LYS A 44 19.55 -24.33 -26.40
CA LYS A 44 20.68 -24.96 -27.12
C LYS A 44 21.69 -25.64 -26.18
N GLY A 45 21.37 -25.79 -24.89
CA GLY A 45 22.21 -26.45 -23.90
C GLY A 45 23.32 -25.58 -23.30
N LYS A 46 23.28 -24.25 -23.48
CA LYS A 46 24.19 -23.34 -22.77
C LYS A 46 23.72 -23.10 -21.34
N ALA A 47 24.64 -22.70 -20.46
CA ALA A 47 24.26 -22.22 -19.13
C ALA A 47 23.36 -20.98 -19.26
N PHE A 48 22.27 -20.95 -18.48
CA PHE A 48 21.39 -19.79 -18.41
C PHE A 48 22.13 -18.60 -17.80
N GLN A 49 21.92 -17.41 -18.38
CA GLN A 49 22.48 -16.16 -17.89
C GLN A 49 21.34 -15.29 -17.36
N THR A 50 21.48 -14.80 -16.14
CA THR A 50 20.55 -13.83 -15.58
C THR A 50 20.63 -12.52 -16.37
N VAL A 51 19.49 -12.03 -16.83
CA VAL A 51 19.40 -10.80 -17.62
C VAL A 51 18.57 -9.77 -16.87
N GLY A 52 19.06 -8.54 -16.85
CA GLY A 52 18.32 -7.35 -16.44
C GLY A 52 17.79 -7.37 -15.01
N TYR A 53 16.78 -6.52 -14.80
CA TYR A 53 16.09 -6.32 -13.53
C TYR A 53 14.63 -6.72 -13.67
N ILE A 54 14.14 -7.52 -12.73
CA ILE A 54 12.77 -8.03 -12.73
C ILE A 54 11.99 -7.48 -11.53
N SER A 55 10.69 -7.34 -11.72
CA SER A 55 9.74 -7.10 -10.64
C SER A 55 8.77 -8.26 -10.51
N TYR A 56 8.65 -8.80 -9.29
CA TYR A 56 7.71 -9.87 -8.98
C TYR A 56 6.28 -9.36 -9.05
N ALA A 57 5.43 -10.05 -9.81
CA ALA A 57 4.04 -9.66 -9.95
C ALA A 57 3.11 -10.84 -10.24
N SER A 58 1.81 -10.57 -10.24
CA SER A 58 0.77 -11.47 -10.73
C SER A 58 -0.41 -10.65 -11.28
N ILE A 59 -0.93 -11.00 -12.45
CA ILE A 59 -2.14 -10.35 -12.97
C ILE A 59 -3.36 -10.91 -12.23
N ARG A 60 -4.17 -10.02 -11.67
CA ARG A 60 -5.44 -10.34 -11.03
C ARG A 60 -6.60 -10.25 -12.01
N ARG A 61 -6.56 -9.26 -12.91
CA ARG A 61 -7.63 -9.00 -13.85
C ARG A 61 -7.13 -8.37 -15.15
N VAL A 62 -7.78 -8.75 -16.25
CA VAL A 62 -7.66 -8.05 -17.54
C VAL A 62 -8.87 -7.12 -17.71
N ASN A 63 -8.60 -5.83 -17.90
CA ASN A 63 -9.60 -4.84 -18.30
C ASN A 63 -9.38 -4.45 -19.78
N PRO A 64 -10.34 -3.78 -20.44
CA PRO A 64 -10.18 -3.41 -21.85
C PRO A 64 -8.90 -2.60 -22.15
N ASN A 65 -8.50 -1.72 -21.23
CA ASN A 65 -7.39 -0.78 -21.41
C ASN A 65 -6.25 -0.94 -20.38
N SER A 66 -6.33 -1.89 -19.46
CA SER A 66 -5.32 -2.08 -18.41
C SER A 66 -5.31 -3.50 -17.85
N LEU A 67 -4.17 -3.92 -17.31
CA LEU A 67 -4.05 -5.10 -16.46
C LEU A 67 -4.00 -4.63 -15.01
N GLU A 68 -4.82 -5.24 -14.17
CA GLU A 68 -4.71 -5.10 -12.73
C GLU A 68 -3.69 -6.10 -12.20
N ILE A 69 -2.64 -5.58 -11.57
CA ILE A 69 -1.47 -6.34 -11.16
C ILE A 69 -1.28 -6.20 -9.65
N SER A 70 -1.11 -7.34 -8.98
CA SER A 70 -0.46 -7.37 -7.67
C SER A 70 1.05 -7.34 -7.90
N TRP A 71 1.69 -6.27 -7.47
CA TRP A 71 3.14 -6.09 -7.51
C TRP A 71 3.72 -6.32 -6.12
N TYR A 72 4.85 -7.03 -6.06
CA TYR A 72 5.50 -7.41 -4.81
C TYR A 72 6.87 -6.74 -4.69
N PRO A 73 6.93 -5.47 -4.25
CA PRO A 73 8.20 -4.74 -4.11
C PRO A 73 9.15 -5.37 -3.10
N ASN A 74 8.63 -6.13 -2.13
CA ASN A 74 9.44 -6.83 -1.15
C ASN A 74 8.76 -8.14 -0.74
N LEU A 75 9.51 -9.23 -0.87
CA LEU A 75 9.14 -10.59 -0.45
C LEU A 75 10.20 -11.20 0.48
N ASN A 76 11.26 -10.45 0.81
CA ASN A 76 12.43 -10.97 1.51
C ASN A 76 12.27 -10.95 3.03
N ASP A 77 11.92 -9.80 3.60
CA ASP A 77 11.71 -9.64 5.05
C ASP A 77 10.24 -9.46 5.45
N ARG A 78 9.38 -9.06 4.50
CA ARG A 78 7.92 -8.98 4.63
C ARG A 78 7.25 -9.35 3.31
N PHE A 79 5.97 -9.71 3.38
CA PHE A 79 5.12 -9.89 2.21
C PHE A 79 4.45 -8.56 1.87
N HIS A 80 5.13 -7.70 1.11
CA HIS A 80 4.59 -6.41 0.70
C HIS A 80 3.93 -6.53 -0.67
N GLU A 81 2.62 -6.35 -0.73
CA GLU A 81 1.82 -6.34 -1.95
C GLU A 81 1.21 -4.95 -2.20
N VAL A 82 1.26 -4.50 -3.45
CA VAL A 82 0.63 -3.27 -3.91
C VAL A 82 -0.14 -3.53 -5.20
N SER A 83 -1.39 -3.09 -5.25
CA SER A 83 -2.19 -3.13 -6.47
C SER A 83 -1.83 -1.97 -7.39
N ILE A 84 -1.49 -2.28 -8.65
CA ILE A 84 -1.14 -1.31 -9.68
C ILE A 84 -1.91 -1.61 -10.98
N LEU A 85 -2.01 -0.60 -11.84
CA LEU A 85 -2.55 -0.74 -13.18
C LEU A 85 -1.42 -0.62 -14.20
N LEU A 86 -1.25 -1.66 -15.02
CA LEU A 86 -0.42 -1.60 -16.22
C LEU A 86 -1.33 -1.22 -17.40
N PRO A 87 -1.23 0.02 -17.92
CA PRO A 87 -2.08 0.41 -19.03
C PRO A 87 -1.61 -0.26 -20.32
N ARG A 88 -2.55 -0.48 -21.25
CA ARG A 88 -2.31 -1.20 -22.51
C ARG A 88 -1.17 -0.59 -23.32
N GLU A 89 -1.04 0.73 -23.34
CA GLU A 89 0.03 1.43 -24.06
C GLU A 89 1.42 1.22 -23.46
N ALA A 90 1.53 0.75 -22.22
CA ALA A 90 2.81 0.42 -21.58
C ALA A 90 3.14 -1.08 -21.70
N PHE A 91 2.18 -1.93 -22.06
CA PHE A 91 2.40 -3.34 -22.35
C PHE A 91 3.07 -3.49 -23.72
N VAL A 92 4.19 -4.23 -23.77
CA VAL A 92 4.93 -4.48 -25.02
C VAL A 92 4.61 -5.90 -25.51
N ILE A 93 4.94 -6.90 -24.70
CA ILE A 93 4.65 -8.31 -25.01
C ILE A 93 4.67 -9.16 -23.74
N CYS A 94 3.89 -10.23 -23.70
CA CYS A 94 4.02 -11.25 -22.67
C CYS A 94 4.46 -12.57 -23.31
N VAL A 95 5.54 -13.15 -22.80
CA VAL A 95 6.09 -14.41 -23.28
C VAL A 95 6.38 -15.36 -22.13
N GLY A 96 6.21 -16.66 -22.34
CA GLY A 96 6.62 -17.70 -21.42
C GLY A 96 7.34 -18.83 -22.15
N CYS A 97 8.06 -19.67 -21.42
CA CYS A 97 8.66 -20.89 -21.95
C CYS A 97 8.31 -22.07 -21.01
N PRO A 98 7.06 -22.58 -21.08
CA PRO A 98 6.51 -23.49 -20.07
C PRO A 98 7.25 -24.83 -19.97
N ASN A 99 7.86 -25.29 -21.05
CA ASN A 99 8.63 -26.54 -21.08
C ASN A 99 9.92 -26.49 -20.23
N TYR A 100 10.30 -25.31 -19.75
CA TYR A 100 11.56 -25.07 -19.03
C TYR A 100 11.35 -24.39 -17.67
N ASP A 101 10.13 -24.46 -17.12
CA ASP A 101 9.74 -23.80 -15.85
C ASP A 101 10.01 -22.28 -15.84
N GLU A 102 10.11 -21.69 -17.03
CA GLU A 102 10.31 -20.25 -17.17
C GLU A 102 8.99 -19.53 -16.97
N ARG A 103 8.92 -18.74 -15.90
CA ARG A 103 7.73 -17.97 -15.57
C ARG A 103 7.41 -16.98 -16.69
N PRO A 104 6.13 -16.65 -16.92
CA PRO A 104 5.77 -15.61 -17.86
C PRO A 104 6.50 -14.29 -17.55
N HIS A 105 7.06 -13.68 -18.58
CA HIS A 105 7.64 -12.34 -18.54
C HIS A 105 6.72 -11.39 -19.28
N ILE A 106 6.34 -10.30 -18.64
CA ILE A 106 5.69 -9.17 -19.29
C ILE A 106 6.75 -8.11 -19.50
N PHE A 107 7.09 -7.89 -20.77
CA PHE A 107 7.88 -6.74 -21.17
C PHE A 107 6.99 -5.51 -21.23
N VAL A 108 7.48 -4.45 -20.62
CA VAL A 108 6.79 -3.16 -20.52
C VAL A 108 7.73 -2.04 -20.94
N LYS A 109 7.16 -0.88 -21.31
CA LYS A 109 7.95 0.32 -21.59
C LYS A 109 8.83 0.68 -20.39
N ASP A 110 10.11 0.95 -20.64
CA ASP A 110 11.08 1.27 -19.60
C ASP A 110 10.64 2.46 -18.73
N SER A 111 10.07 3.49 -19.36
CA SER A 111 9.58 4.67 -18.66
C SER A 111 8.47 4.38 -17.65
N TRP A 112 7.58 3.43 -17.96
CA TRP A 112 6.53 3.01 -17.03
C TRP A 112 7.11 2.22 -15.86
N LEU A 113 8.02 1.28 -16.14
CA LEU A 113 8.65 0.46 -15.10
C LEU A 113 9.53 1.30 -14.16
N SER A 114 10.30 2.26 -14.70
CA SER A 114 11.06 3.20 -13.88
C SER A 114 10.15 4.08 -13.04
N SER A 115 9.04 4.58 -13.59
CA SER A 115 8.06 5.35 -12.83
C SER A 115 7.46 4.54 -11.67
N LEU A 116 7.17 3.25 -11.89
CA LEU A 116 6.66 2.35 -10.86
C LEU A 116 7.59 2.27 -9.64
N HIS A 117 8.92 2.21 -9.85
CA HIS A 117 9.91 2.06 -8.78
C HIS A 117 10.31 3.39 -8.12
N LEU A 118 10.30 4.48 -8.89
CA LEU A 118 10.82 5.79 -8.45
C LEU A 118 9.74 6.72 -7.89
N ARG A 119 8.45 6.45 -8.16
CA ARG A 119 7.36 7.28 -7.63
C ARG A 119 7.21 7.11 -6.11
N PRO A 120 6.74 8.15 -5.40
CA PRO A 120 6.38 8.03 -4.00
C PRO A 120 5.10 7.20 -3.85
N TYR A 121 5.04 6.44 -2.77
CA TYR A 121 3.84 5.80 -2.27
C TYR A 121 3.51 6.34 -0.88
N SER A 122 2.32 6.04 -0.38
CA SER A 122 1.91 6.52 0.94
C SER A 122 1.17 5.47 1.76
N ALA A 123 1.33 5.56 3.07
CA ALA A 123 0.47 4.93 4.05
C ALA A 123 -0.31 6.00 4.81
N PHE A 124 -1.56 5.70 5.15
CA PHE A 124 -2.48 6.62 5.79
C PHE A 124 -3.11 5.97 7.03
N ALA A 125 -3.34 6.78 8.05
CA ALA A 125 -4.21 6.42 9.17
C ALA A 125 -5.23 7.54 9.41
N LEU A 126 -6.51 7.19 9.48
CA LEU A 126 -7.59 8.07 9.93
C LEU A 126 -7.94 7.66 11.34
N ILE A 127 -7.65 8.53 12.30
CA ILE A 127 -7.99 8.36 13.71
C ILE A 127 -9.22 9.22 13.98
N ASP A 128 -10.29 8.63 14.50
CA ASP A 128 -11.54 9.35 14.76
C ASP A 128 -11.99 9.18 16.21
N ALA A 129 -12.49 10.26 16.80
CA ALA A 129 -12.94 10.28 18.18
C ALA A 129 -14.38 9.77 18.35
N ILE A 130 -14.59 8.93 19.36
CA ILE A 130 -15.88 8.32 19.65
C ILE A 130 -16.70 9.27 20.53
N GLY A 131 -17.98 9.46 20.18
CA GLY A 131 -18.93 10.18 21.03
C GLY A 131 -18.89 11.71 20.95
N VAL A 132 -18.15 12.29 20.00
CA VAL A 132 -18.02 13.75 19.81
C VAL A 132 -19.37 14.45 19.73
N ARG A 133 -20.33 13.90 18.97
CA ARG A 133 -21.67 14.49 18.83
C ARG A 133 -22.40 14.61 20.17
N THR A 134 -22.24 13.62 21.04
CA THR A 134 -22.82 13.63 22.39
C THR A 134 -22.13 14.69 23.24
N ALA A 135 -20.79 14.74 23.22
CA ALA A 135 -20.01 15.71 23.97
C ALA A 135 -20.29 17.17 23.56
N LEU A 136 -20.47 17.43 22.25
CA LEU A 136 -20.88 18.75 21.75
C LEU A 136 -22.28 19.13 22.23
N ARG A 137 -23.23 18.19 22.21
CA ARG A 137 -24.60 18.43 22.69
C ARG A 137 -24.64 18.72 24.18
N ASP A 138 -23.83 18.00 24.95
CA ASP A 138 -23.83 18.06 26.41
C ASP A 138 -22.90 19.18 26.93
N GLY A 139 -22.22 19.90 26.02
CA GLY A 139 -21.37 21.05 26.34
C GLY A 139 -20.09 20.69 27.10
N SER A 140 -19.66 19.43 27.04
CA SER A 140 -18.48 18.95 27.79
C SER A 140 -17.15 19.32 27.13
N LEU A 141 -17.16 19.68 25.84
CA LEU A 141 -15.98 20.18 25.12
C LEU A 141 -15.81 21.68 25.34
N ASN A 142 -14.71 22.06 25.99
CA ASN A 142 -14.33 23.46 26.17
C ASN A 142 -13.07 23.81 25.36
N SER A 143 -12.93 25.10 25.04
CA SER A 143 -11.82 25.63 24.22
C SER A 143 -10.44 25.30 24.80
N GLU A 144 -10.29 25.32 26.12
CA GLU A 144 -9.02 25.04 26.79
C GLU A 144 -8.57 23.59 26.56
N SER A 145 -9.50 22.64 26.65
CA SER A 145 -9.21 21.21 26.45
C SER A 145 -8.85 20.91 25.00
N LEU A 146 -9.48 21.59 24.04
CA LEU A 146 -9.11 21.50 22.62
C LEU A 146 -7.72 22.11 22.36
N MET A 147 -7.36 23.21 23.02
CA MET A 147 -6.02 23.79 22.92
C MET A 147 -4.95 22.87 23.50
N ARG A 148 -5.23 22.21 24.63
CA ARG A 148 -4.31 21.23 25.24
C ARG A 148 -4.15 19.98 24.39
N LEU A 149 -5.24 19.47 23.80
CA LEU A 149 -5.18 18.37 22.84
C LEU A 149 -4.29 18.76 21.66
N ARG A 150 -4.51 19.92 21.04
CA ARG A 150 -3.68 20.40 19.93
C ARG A 150 -2.20 20.43 20.31
N SER A 151 -1.84 21.01 21.44
CA SER A 151 -0.45 21.07 21.90
C SER A 151 0.15 19.69 22.13
N ARG A 152 -0.61 18.72 22.67
CA ARG A 152 -0.13 17.33 22.78
C ARG A 152 0.09 16.67 21.42
N ILE A 153 -0.79 16.93 20.44
CA ILE A 153 -0.60 16.41 19.09
C ILE A 153 0.64 17.05 18.44
N ASP A 154 0.90 18.34 18.68
CA ASP A 154 2.14 19.00 18.24
C ASP A 154 3.38 18.32 18.85
N ASP A 155 3.35 18.01 20.14
CA ASP A 155 4.43 17.30 20.83
C ASP A 155 4.67 15.91 20.24
N ILE A 156 3.60 15.13 19.99
CA ILE A 156 3.69 13.81 19.34
C ILE A 156 4.27 13.95 17.93
N ALA A 157 3.76 14.88 17.12
CA ALA A 157 4.21 15.11 15.75
C ALA A 157 5.69 15.53 15.69
N SER A 158 6.17 16.30 16.67
CA SER A 158 7.57 16.73 16.74
C SER A 158 8.56 15.55 16.88
N SER A 159 8.10 14.45 17.47
CA SER A 159 8.88 13.21 17.63
C SER A 159 8.83 12.28 16.41
N ALA A 160 7.91 12.52 15.47
CA ALA A 160 7.60 11.63 14.35
C ALA A 160 7.80 12.34 12.99
N THR A 161 9.03 12.79 12.71
CA THR A 161 9.35 13.65 11.55
C THR A 161 9.08 13.03 10.18
N SER A 162 8.95 11.71 10.09
CA SER A 162 8.59 10.97 8.86
C SER A 162 7.07 10.90 8.60
N VAL A 163 6.25 11.40 9.54
CA VAL A 163 4.79 11.36 9.48
C VAL A 163 4.23 12.78 9.47
N SER A 164 3.38 13.09 8.50
CA SER A 164 2.58 14.32 8.50
C SER A 164 1.27 14.11 9.26
N PHE A 165 0.90 15.10 10.06
CA PHE A 165 -0.32 15.14 10.85
C PHE A 165 -1.23 16.22 10.30
N VAL A 166 -2.50 15.89 10.06
CA VAL A 166 -3.54 16.86 9.72
C VAL A 166 -4.70 16.66 10.66
N SER A 167 -4.93 17.67 11.49
CA SER A 167 -6.03 17.67 12.44
C SER A 167 -7.29 18.26 11.82
N PHE A 168 -8.39 17.52 11.96
CA PHE A 168 -9.75 18.00 11.76
C PHE A 168 -10.42 18.19 13.13
N ALA A 169 -11.70 18.56 13.15
CA ALA A 169 -12.40 18.88 14.39
C ALA A 169 -12.36 17.72 15.40
N ASP A 170 -12.65 16.50 14.95
CA ASP A 170 -12.74 15.27 15.75
C ASP A 170 -11.85 14.12 15.27
N SER A 171 -11.18 14.30 14.14
CA SER A 171 -10.33 13.29 13.54
C SER A 171 -8.91 13.78 13.27
N LEU A 172 -7.94 12.86 13.26
CA LEU A 172 -6.58 13.09 12.80
C LEU A 172 -6.31 12.23 11.57
N LEU A 173 -5.73 12.82 10.55
CA LEU A 173 -5.18 12.10 9.41
C LEU A 173 -3.67 12.10 9.50
N LEU A 174 -3.10 10.89 9.53
CA LEU A 174 -1.66 10.68 9.48
C LEU A 174 -1.28 10.21 8.08
N LYS A 175 -0.14 10.68 7.58
CA LYS A 175 0.42 10.26 6.29
C LYS A 175 1.93 10.04 6.43
N SER A 176 2.40 8.89 5.97
CA SER A 176 3.83 8.65 5.73
C SER A 176 4.07 8.33 4.25
N ASN A 177 5.16 8.85 3.70
CA ASN A 177 5.61 8.52 2.35
C ASN A 177 6.63 7.37 2.42
N TRP A 178 6.65 6.53 1.40
CA TRP A 178 7.64 5.47 1.26
C TRP A 178 8.02 5.24 -0.20
N PHE A 179 9.17 4.61 -0.41
CA PHE A 179 9.77 4.39 -1.72
C PHE A 179 10.22 2.94 -1.87
N VAL A 180 10.40 2.50 -3.12
CA VAL A 180 10.96 1.17 -3.46
C VAL A 180 12.37 1.31 -4.00
N GLY A 181 12.54 2.16 -5.01
CA GLY A 181 13.80 2.27 -5.73
C GLY A 181 14.03 1.13 -6.73
N GLN A 182 15.07 1.27 -7.52
CA GLN A 182 15.58 0.27 -8.47
C GLN A 182 17.10 0.15 -8.33
N TYR A 183 17.68 -0.92 -8.86
CA TYR A 183 19.09 -1.31 -8.65
C TYR A 183 20.11 -0.19 -8.97
N ASP A 184 19.83 0.65 -9.95
CA ASP A 184 20.70 1.73 -10.42
C ASP A 184 20.28 3.13 -9.91
N SER A 185 19.32 3.20 -8.98
CA SER A 185 18.83 4.46 -8.40
C SER A 185 19.41 4.75 -7.03
N ASN A 186 19.48 6.03 -6.67
CA ASN A 186 19.84 6.48 -5.32
C ASN A 186 18.67 6.38 -4.31
N ILE A 187 17.54 5.80 -4.72
CA ILE A 187 16.35 5.63 -3.88
C ILE A 187 16.40 4.22 -3.32
N SER A 188 16.31 4.10 -1.99
CA SER A 188 16.21 2.81 -1.31
C SER A 188 14.78 2.53 -0.87
N TYR A 189 14.50 1.24 -0.68
CA TYR A 189 13.24 0.79 -0.10
C TYR A 189 13.09 1.34 1.33
N SER A 190 11.96 1.98 1.63
CA SER A 190 11.74 2.72 2.89
C SER A 190 10.38 2.45 3.54
N TYR A 191 9.74 1.33 3.22
CA TYR A 191 8.40 1.01 3.70
C TYR A 191 8.41 0.60 5.19
N GLU A 192 7.82 1.45 6.03
CA GLU A 192 7.68 1.25 7.48
C GLU A 192 6.29 1.71 7.98
N PRO A 193 5.21 0.99 7.60
CA PRO A 193 3.84 1.33 8.02
C PRO A 193 3.62 1.21 9.53
N GLU A 194 4.46 0.44 10.24
CA GLU A 194 4.40 0.25 11.70
C GLU A 194 4.52 1.57 12.46
N ALA A 195 5.22 2.56 11.89
CA ALA A 195 5.34 3.89 12.49
C ALA A 195 3.96 4.53 12.77
N LEU A 196 2.98 4.36 11.87
CA LEU A 196 1.63 4.87 12.08
C LEU A 196 0.91 4.15 13.23
N ILE A 197 1.08 2.83 13.33
CA ILE A 197 0.48 2.01 14.38
C ILE A 197 1.08 2.37 15.74
N ARG A 198 2.39 2.56 15.82
CA ARG A 198 3.09 2.91 17.08
C ARG A 198 2.73 4.29 17.62
N LEU A 199 2.25 5.19 16.77
CA LEU A 199 1.76 6.51 17.20
C LEU A 199 0.37 6.43 17.85
N PHE A 200 -0.42 5.41 17.51
CA PHE A 200 -1.82 5.30 17.96
C PHE A 200 -1.98 5.36 19.49
N PRO A 201 -1.23 4.62 20.33
CA PRO A 201 -1.39 4.69 21.78
C PRO A 201 -1.18 6.09 22.36
N SER A 202 -0.17 6.82 21.88
CA SER A 202 0.12 8.19 22.33
C SER A 202 -1.00 9.15 21.94
N ILE A 203 -1.57 8.96 20.75
CA ILE A 203 -2.70 9.76 20.27
C ILE A 203 -3.97 9.42 21.08
N ALA A 204 -4.26 8.14 21.29
CA ALA A 204 -5.39 7.68 22.09
C ALA A 204 -5.31 8.22 23.53
N ASP A 205 -4.13 8.17 24.15
CA ASP A 205 -3.89 8.76 25.48
C ASP A 205 -4.12 10.28 25.48
N ALA A 206 -3.73 11.00 24.42
CA ALA A 206 -3.97 12.43 24.31
C ALA A 206 -5.47 12.77 24.26
N PHE A 207 -6.26 12.06 23.45
CA PHE A 207 -7.72 12.22 23.40
C PHE A 207 -8.39 11.83 24.73
N GLN A 208 -7.95 10.73 25.33
CA GLN A 208 -8.51 10.24 26.59
C GLN A 208 -8.23 11.22 27.74
N ARG A 209 -7.00 11.73 27.87
CA ARG A 209 -6.63 12.63 28.96
C ARG A 209 -7.25 14.02 28.83
N GLU A 210 -7.29 14.56 27.62
CA GLU A 210 -7.72 15.94 27.42
C GLU A 210 -9.22 16.07 27.19
N LEU A 211 -9.84 15.09 26.52
CA LEU A 211 -11.27 15.13 26.17
C LEU A 211 -12.11 14.05 26.86
N GLY A 212 -11.48 13.06 27.52
CA GLY A 212 -12.20 11.90 28.05
C GLY A 212 -12.78 11.00 26.96
N MET A 213 -12.20 11.03 25.77
CA MET A 213 -12.70 10.35 24.58
C MET A 213 -11.79 9.21 24.16
N GLU A 214 -12.42 8.08 23.84
CA GLU A 214 -11.78 6.98 23.12
C GLU A 214 -11.68 7.33 21.63
N VAL A 215 -10.71 6.71 20.96
CA VAL A 215 -10.49 6.85 19.52
C VAL A 215 -10.29 5.48 18.90
N TYR A 216 -10.47 5.38 17.59
CA TYR A 216 -10.08 4.22 16.80
C TYR A 216 -9.41 4.69 15.51
N ALA A 217 -8.72 3.79 14.81
CA ALA A 217 -8.01 4.09 13.58
C ALA A 217 -8.38 3.14 12.43
N ALA A 218 -8.69 3.70 11.27
CA ALA A 218 -8.59 2.99 9.99
C ALA A 218 -7.19 3.21 9.41
N ILE A 219 -6.57 2.19 8.82
CA ILE A 219 -5.20 2.28 8.28
C ILE A 219 -5.10 1.56 6.93
N THR A 220 -4.50 2.21 5.92
CA THR A 220 -4.28 1.62 4.59
C THR A 220 -3.02 2.17 3.92
N GLN A 221 -2.66 1.60 2.77
CA GLN A 221 -1.55 2.06 1.93
C GLN A 221 -1.95 2.10 0.45
N GLY A 222 -1.13 2.77 -0.35
CA GLY A 222 -1.10 2.54 -1.78
C GLY A 222 -0.40 3.65 -2.54
N VAL A 223 -0.77 3.75 -3.82
CA VAL A 223 -0.18 4.68 -4.78
C VAL A 223 -0.53 6.11 -4.44
N ASN A 224 0.46 7.00 -4.52
CA ASN A 224 0.26 8.44 -4.54
C ASN A 224 0.43 8.94 -5.98
N GLU A 225 -0.59 9.59 -6.55
CA GLU A 225 -0.51 10.11 -7.94
C GLU A 225 0.32 11.40 -8.05
N TYR A 226 0.62 12.06 -6.93
CA TYR A 226 1.54 13.19 -6.93
C TYR A 226 2.99 12.71 -7.00
N ASN A 227 3.74 13.22 -7.95
CA ASN A 227 5.18 12.97 -8.10
C ASN A 227 6.07 13.80 -7.14
N ASP A 228 5.47 14.54 -6.20
CA ASP A 228 6.20 15.30 -5.18
C ASP A 228 6.56 14.39 -4.01
N SER A 229 7.85 14.35 -3.65
CA SER A 229 8.35 13.58 -2.51
C SER A 229 7.97 14.20 -1.16
N SER A 230 7.59 15.48 -1.15
CA SER A 230 7.12 16.15 0.06
C SER A 230 5.80 15.53 0.55
N PRO A 231 5.65 15.23 1.85
CA PRO A 231 4.43 14.65 2.37
C PRO A 231 3.25 15.63 2.33
N HIS A 232 3.51 16.93 2.25
CA HIS A 232 2.51 17.98 2.07
C HIS A 232 3.08 19.21 1.36
N HIS A 233 2.21 20.07 0.86
CA HIS A 233 2.50 21.38 0.29
C HIS A 233 1.71 22.44 1.05
N ILE A 234 2.39 23.49 1.51
CA ILE A 234 1.75 24.67 2.08
C ILE A 234 1.93 25.81 1.07
N SER A 235 0.83 26.45 0.67
CA SER A 235 0.89 27.59 -0.24
C SER A 235 1.69 28.74 0.40
N PRO A 236 2.29 29.64 -0.39
CA PRO A 236 3.01 30.80 0.16
C PRO A 236 2.19 31.68 1.10
N SER A 237 0.86 31.71 0.91
CA SER A 237 -0.08 32.41 1.79
C SER A 237 -0.38 31.71 3.12
N GLY A 238 0.02 30.44 3.27
CA GLY A 238 -0.31 29.60 4.42
C GLY A 238 -1.75 29.05 4.43
N ASN A 239 -2.62 29.51 3.52
CA ASN A 239 -4.06 29.20 3.56
C ASN A 239 -4.45 27.89 2.87
N HIS A 240 -3.55 27.28 2.09
CA HIS A 240 -3.79 25.99 1.44
C HIS A 240 -2.74 25.00 1.88
N ILE A 241 -3.21 23.94 2.54
CA ILE A 241 -2.40 22.77 2.90
C ILE A 241 -2.91 21.62 2.05
N SER A 242 -2.09 21.21 1.08
CA SER A 242 -2.32 20.01 0.27
C SER A 242 -1.51 18.88 0.87
N LEU A 243 -2.13 17.73 1.12
CA LEU A 243 -1.39 16.53 1.51
C LEU A 243 -0.63 15.89 0.34
N ASN A 244 -0.58 16.55 -0.82
CA ASN A 244 -0.03 16.03 -2.07
C ASN A 244 -0.45 14.58 -2.25
N SER A 245 -1.75 14.34 -2.05
CA SER A 245 -2.37 13.04 -2.17
C SER A 245 -3.65 13.19 -2.96
N LEU A 246 -3.57 12.73 -4.20
CA LEU A 246 -4.71 12.34 -5.00
C LEU A 246 -4.50 10.84 -5.12
N GLY A 247 -5.31 10.06 -4.42
CA GLY A 247 -5.00 8.65 -4.29
C GLY A 247 -6.16 7.84 -3.77
N LEU A 248 -6.24 6.63 -4.31
CA LEU A 248 -7.11 5.55 -3.87
C LEU A 248 -7.02 5.26 -2.36
N PRO A 249 -5.85 5.37 -1.71
CA PRO A 249 -5.75 5.08 -0.29
C PRO A 249 -6.68 5.94 0.57
N PHE A 250 -6.92 7.21 0.23
CA PHE A 250 -7.82 8.06 1.01
C PHE A 250 -9.28 7.63 0.89
N ALA A 251 -9.74 7.30 -0.32
CA ALA A 251 -11.10 6.78 -0.51
C ALA A 251 -11.28 5.40 0.14
N GLN A 252 -10.25 4.56 0.09
CA GLN A 252 -10.21 3.24 0.72
C GLN A 252 -10.27 3.35 2.25
N LEU A 253 -9.57 4.32 2.83
CA LEU A 253 -9.60 4.63 4.26
C LEU A 253 -11.02 4.93 4.75
N LEU A 254 -11.75 5.79 4.03
CA LEU A 254 -13.15 6.10 4.32
C LEU A 254 -14.08 4.90 4.11
N SER A 255 -13.76 4.04 3.14
CA SER A 255 -14.55 2.83 2.87
C SER A 255 -14.40 1.78 3.98
N ILE A 256 -13.19 1.63 4.52
CA ILE A 256 -12.92 0.78 5.69
C ILE A 256 -13.66 1.32 6.92
N ASP A 257 -13.58 2.64 7.16
CA ASP A 257 -14.27 3.30 8.27
C ASP A 257 -15.80 3.07 8.22
N ASP A 258 -16.43 3.36 7.08
CA ASP A 258 -17.87 3.17 6.92
C ASP A 258 -18.29 1.70 7.05
N ALA A 259 -17.48 0.77 6.49
CA ALA A 259 -17.74 -0.66 6.59
C ALA A 259 -17.66 -1.15 8.04
N ALA A 260 -16.66 -0.72 8.81
CA ALA A 260 -16.50 -1.03 10.23
C ALA A 260 -17.68 -0.50 11.05
N ARG A 261 -18.02 0.80 10.90
CA ARG A 261 -19.17 1.42 11.59
C ARG A 261 -20.48 0.73 11.25
N THR A 262 -20.66 0.30 10.02
CA THR A 262 -21.86 -0.42 9.57
C THR A 262 -21.92 -1.83 10.13
N ALA A 263 -20.80 -2.55 10.15
CA ALA A 263 -20.70 -3.89 10.72
C ALA A 263 -20.97 -3.91 12.22
N ILE A 264 -20.43 -2.94 12.97
CA ILE A 264 -20.67 -2.76 14.41
C ILE A 264 -22.14 -2.48 14.69
N ARG A 265 -22.76 -1.53 13.96
CA ARG A 265 -24.19 -1.21 14.10
C ARG A 265 -25.09 -2.42 13.79
N ALA A 266 -24.64 -3.30 12.91
CA ALA A 266 -25.34 -4.54 12.56
C ALA A 266 -25.03 -5.73 13.50
N GLY A 267 -24.17 -5.54 14.52
CA GLY A 267 -23.77 -6.60 15.45
C GLY A 267 -22.93 -7.72 14.83
N ARG A 268 -22.22 -7.44 13.73
CA ARG A 268 -21.38 -8.45 13.05
C ARG A 268 -20.04 -8.69 13.75
N HIS A 269 -19.51 -7.66 14.40
CA HIS A 269 -18.39 -7.75 15.32
C HIS A 269 -18.45 -6.59 16.31
N GLU A 270 -17.76 -6.76 17.44
CA GLU A 270 -17.61 -5.70 18.45
C GLU A 270 -16.68 -4.58 17.96
N PRO A 271 -16.80 -3.35 18.49
CA PRO A 271 -15.83 -2.30 18.26
C PRO A 271 -14.41 -2.72 18.64
N LYS A 272 -13.46 -2.31 17.82
CA LYS A 272 -12.01 -2.43 18.01
C LYS A 272 -11.30 -1.11 17.78
N GLU A 273 -10.06 -1.04 18.24
CA GLU A 273 -9.22 0.17 18.15
C GLU A 273 -8.60 0.33 16.76
N LEU A 274 -8.25 -0.76 16.08
CA LEU A 274 -7.57 -0.73 14.78
C LEU A 274 -8.36 -1.47 13.71
N TYR A 275 -8.50 -0.87 12.53
CA TYR A 275 -9.09 -1.43 11.32
C TYR A 275 -8.11 -1.27 10.15
N ILE A 276 -7.47 -2.35 9.74
CA ILE A 276 -6.29 -2.31 8.87
C ILE A 276 -6.60 -3.03 7.57
N ASP A 277 -6.33 -2.37 6.44
CA ASP A 277 -6.41 -2.99 5.12
C ASP A 277 -5.59 -4.29 5.04
N LYS A 278 -6.13 -5.34 4.41
CA LYS A 278 -5.49 -6.65 4.29
C LYS A 278 -4.06 -6.61 3.77
N LYS A 279 -3.79 -5.83 2.71
CA LYS A 279 -2.45 -5.77 2.10
C LYS A 279 -1.48 -5.07 3.03
N LEU A 280 -1.90 -4.00 3.70
CA LEU A 280 -1.10 -3.38 4.76
C LEU A 280 -0.84 -4.37 5.90
N PHE A 281 -1.88 -5.03 6.40
CA PHE A 281 -1.77 -5.99 7.50
C PHE A 281 -0.77 -7.10 7.19
N HIS A 282 -0.87 -7.77 6.04
CA HIS A 282 0.07 -8.86 5.66
C HIS A 282 1.51 -8.38 5.49
N SER A 283 1.70 -7.11 5.15
CA SER A 283 3.02 -6.49 4.99
C SER A 283 3.67 -6.06 6.30
N LEU A 284 2.99 -6.17 7.45
CA LEU A 284 3.59 -5.81 8.73
C LEU A 284 4.69 -6.81 9.15
N HIS A 285 5.73 -6.29 9.82
CA HIS A 285 6.80 -7.06 10.44
C HIS A 285 6.33 -7.73 11.74
N PHE A 286 5.64 -8.85 11.59
CA PHE A 286 5.25 -9.69 12.72
C PHE A 286 6.39 -10.55 13.26
N GLN A 287 6.24 -10.96 14.52
CA GLN A 287 6.98 -12.07 15.11
C GLN A 287 6.62 -13.38 14.39
N HIS A 288 7.56 -14.33 14.37
CA HIS A 288 7.45 -15.55 13.55
C HIS A 288 6.21 -16.39 13.89
N ASP A 289 5.84 -16.47 15.17
CA ASP A 289 4.79 -17.36 15.66
C ASP A 289 3.39 -16.74 15.61
N PHE A 290 3.25 -15.50 15.12
CA PHE A 290 1.95 -14.84 15.05
C PHE A 290 1.11 -15.36 13.88
N ASP A 291 -0.02 -15.99 14.18
CA ASP A 291 -0.97 -16.45 13.18
C ASP A 291 -1.79 -15.29 12.61
N LYS A 292 -1.28 -14.71 11.51
CA LYS A 292 -1.92 -13.62 10.76
C LYS A 292 -3.24 -14.04 10.11
N ILE A 293 -3.41 -15.33 9.78
CA ILE A 293 -4.55 -15.81 9.00
C ILE A 293 -5.77 -15.98 9.91
N ALA A 294 -5.55 -16.42 11.14
CA ALA A 294 -6.60 -16.61 12.14
C ALA A 294 -7.16 -15.29 12.72
N GLN A 295 -6.51 -14.14 12.44
CA GLN A 295 -6.99 -12.86 12.95
C GLN A 295 -8.35 -12.49 12.33
N PRO A 296 -9.24 -11.87 13.13
CA PRO A 296 -10.59 -11.57 12.68
C PRO A 296 -10.56 -10.48 11.59
N LYS A 297 -11.43 -10.65 10.60
CA LYS A 297 -11.49 -9.82 9.40
C LYS A 297 -12.91 -9.72 8.86
N ALA A 298 -13.20 -8.62 8.19
CA ALA A 298 -14.51 -8.35 7.61
C ALA A 298 -14.36 -7.69 6.22
N PRO A 299 -15.35 -7.87 5.33
CA PRO A 299 -15.27 -7.34 3.99
C PRO A 299 -15.59 -5.84 3.93
N TYR A 300 -15.02 -5.15 2.94
CA TYR A 300 -15.41 -3.81 2.55
C TYR A 300 -15.34 -3.65 1.01
N SER A 301 -16.01 -2.62 0.48
CA SER A 301 -15.99 -2.32 -0.95
C SER A 301 -14.80 -1.42 -1.28
N ALA A 302 -13.83 -1.93 -2.04
CA ALA A 302 -12.69 -1.11 -2.48
C ALA A 302 -13.11 -0.17 -3.62
N PRO A 303 -12.85 1.16 -3.55
CA PRO A 303 -13.37 2.13 -4.54
C PRO A 303 -12.96 1.95 -6.01
N MET A 304 -11.94 1.14 -6.32
CA MET A 304 -11.42 0.93 -7.69
C MET A 304 -11.36 -0.52 -8.14
N PHE A 305 -11.48 -1.46 -7.21
CA PHE A 305 -11.44 -2.87 -7.51
C PHE A 305 -12.87 -3.36 -7.39
N SER A 306 -13.36 -4.10 -8.38
CA SER A 306 -14.76 -4.56 -8.39
C SER A 306 -15.07 -5.57 -7.28
N ASP A 307 -14.03 -6.04 -6.61
CA ASP A 307 -14.10 -7.14 -5.69
C ASP A 307 -14.14 -6.61 -4.25
N LEU A 308 -14.82 -7.35 -3.40
CA LEU A 308 -14.75 -7.14 -1.96
C LEU A 308 -13.31 -7.40 -1.52
N ASP A 309 -12.71 -6.43 -0.84
CA ASP A 309 -11.46 -6.63 -0.12
C ASP A 309 -11.78 -6.79 1.38
N GLU A 310 -10.77 -7.07 2.19
CA GLU A 310 -10.93 -7.35 3.62
C GLU A 310 -10.15 -6.33 4.46
N TYR A 311 -10.70 -5.94 5.60
CA TYR A 311 -9.93 -5.31 6.67
C TYR A 311 -9.84 -6.25 7.87
N TYR A 312 -8.72 -6.20 8.56
CA TYR A 312 -8.51 -6.84 9.86
C TYR A 312 -8.89 -5.89 10.97
N TYR A 313 -9.50 -6.39 12.04
CA TYR A 313 -9.91 -5.56 13.18
C TYR A 313 -9.41 -6.13 14.52
N LEU A 314 -8.70 -5.33 15.30
CA LEU A 314 -8.05 -5.80 16.53
C LEU A 314 -7.74 -4.67 17.51
N ASP A 315 -7.46 -5.04 18.75
CA ASP A 315 -6.98 -4.11 19.77
C ASP A 315 -5.51 -3.76 19.52
N CYS A 316 -5.12 -2.54 19.84
CA CYS A 316 -3.79 -2.00 19.56
C CYS A 316 -2.69 -2.81 20.26
N ASP A 317 -2.91 -3.19 21.52
CA ASP A 317 -1.97 -4.00 22.30
C ASP A 317 -1.75 -5.37 21.68
N THR A 318 -2.79 -6.00 21.12
CA THR A 318 -2.68 -7.29 20.44
C THR A 318 -1.77 -7.15 19.22
N LEU A 319 -1.91 -6.07 18.44
CA LEU A 319 -1.06 -5.85 17.28
C LEU A 319 0.39 -5.54 17.70
N LEU A 320 0.59 -4.55 18.56
CA LEU A 320 1.90 -4.05 18.96
C LEU A 320 2.76 -5.12 19.64
N SER A 321 2.16 -5.97 20.49
CA SER A 321 2.87 -7.06 21.17
C SER A 321 3.37 -8.14 20.22
N ASN A 322 2.82 -8.22 19.00
CA ASN A 322 3.19 -9.20 17.98
C ASN A 322 4.02 -8.60 16.83
N LEU A 323 4.31 -7.29 16.85
CA LEU A 323 5.25 -6.68 15.91
C LEU A 323 6.70 -6.87 16.40
N GLN A 324 7.63 -6.95 15.45
CA GLN A 324 9.06 -6.88 15.76
C GLN A 324 9.40 -5.49 16.34
N PRO A 325 10.40 -5.36 17.23
CA PRO A 325 10.87 -4.07 17.71
C PRO A 325 11.32 -3.17 16.55
N GLN A 326 11.16 -1.86 16.72
CA GLN A 326 11.74 -0.89 15.78
C GLN A 326 13.27 -1.00 15.86
N LYS A 327 13.93 -1.09 14.70
CA LYS A 327 15.40 -1.22 14.61
C LYS A 327 16.11 0.10 14.85
#